data_AF-A0A9P5RGF1-F1
#
_entry.id   AF-A0A9P5RGF1-F1
#
_cell.length_a   1.000
_cell.length_b   1.000
_cell.length_c   1.000
_cell.angle_alpha   90.00
_cell.angle_beta   90.00
_cell.angle_gamma   90.00
#
_symmetry.space_group_name_H-M   'P 1'
#
loop_
_entity.id
_entity.type
_entity.pdbx_description
1 polymer ?
#
loop_
_entity_poly.entity_id
_entity_poly.type
_entity_poly.pdbx_seq_one_letter_code
_entity_poly.pdbx_strand_id
1 'polypeptide(L)'
;MGSVLRRPYIDGKLRQLTDIRLAEHDQGIYIAPQAKANPEAPDGEFYLLMAKVEQFLESEQQVFLITGDSGSGKSTFSRYLDHSPWKTYTHEACIPLFISLSVLQSPETDLIPGHLKMYDFTYE
;
A
#
# COMPACT_ATOMS: atom_id res chain seq x y z
N MET A 1 25.73 -19.32 9.20
CA MET A 1 25.61 -18.48 10.40
C MET A 1 24.92 -17.20 9.95
N GLY A 2 23.58 -17.21 9.93
CA GLY A 2 22.79 -16.03 9.57
C GLY A 2 22.76 -15.11 10.77
N SER A 3 23.26 -13.89 10.62
CA SER A 3 23.19 -12.88 11.65
C SER A 3 21.71 -12.52 11.87
N VAL A 4 21.30 -12.58 13.13
CA VAL A 4 20.01 -12.06 13.56
C VAL A 4 20.20 -10.56 13.63
N LEU A 5 19.65 -9.80 12.67
CA LEU A 5 19.61 -8.35 12.74
C LEU A 5 19.12 -7.94 14.12
N ARG A 6 19.92 -7.12 14.81
CA ARG A 6 19.53 -6.58 16.11
C ARG A 6 18.26 -5.75 15.89
N ARG A 7 17.13 -6.19 16.45
CA ARG A 7 15.81 -5.51 16.42
C ARG A 7 15.86 -3.97 16.44
N PRO A 8 16.70 -3.30 17.25
CA PRO A 8 16.70 -1.82 17.33
C PRO A 8 17.01 -1.09 16.01
N TYR A 9 17.79 -1.68 15.09
CA TYR A 9 18.17 -0.99 13.85
C TYR A 9 17.03 -0.93 12.82
N ILE A 10 16.27 -2.02 12.72
CA ILE A 10 15.09 -2.09 11.84
C ILE A 10 14.02 -1.13 12.38
N ASP A 11 13.80 -1.09 13.70
CA ASP A 11 12.82 -0.21 14.34
C ASP A 11 13.10 1.28 14.06
N GLY A 12 14.37 1.68 14.07
CA GLY A 12 14.77 3.05 13.74
C GLY A 12 14.42 3.45 12.30
N LYS A 13 14.71 2.58 11.32
CA LYS A 13 14.36 2.82 9.91
C LYS A 13 12.88 2.76 9.64
N LEU A 14 12.17 1.83 10.28
CA LEU A 14 10.71 1.74 10.20
C LEU A 14 10.05 2.99 10.75
N ARG A 15 10.56 3.54 11.85
CA ARG A 15 10.07 4.80 12.39
C ARG A 15 10.29 5.95 11.42
N GLN A 16 11.49 6.08 10.85
CA GLN A 16 11.77 7.09 9.84
C GLN A 16 10.86 6.96 8.61
N LEU A 17 10.64 5.74 8.12
CA LEU A 17 9.73 5.48 7.01
C LEU A 17 8.28 5.85 7.36
N THR A 18 7.84 5.53 8.58
CA THR A 18 6.52 5.91 9.08
C THR A 18 6.36 7.43 9.10
N ASP A 19 7.35 8.15 9.64
CA ASP A 19 7.34 9.61 9.71
C ASP A 19 7.28 10.25 8.31
N ILE A 20 8.05 9.72 7.34
CA ILE A 20 8.01 10.15 5.94
C ILE A 20 6.60 9.94 5.36
N ARG A 21 6.03 8.74 5.52
CA ARG A 21 4.73 8.39 4.94
C ARG A 21 3.57 9.19 5.52
N LEU A 22 3.62 9.48 6.82
CA LEU A 22 2.63 10.34 7.48
C LEU A 22 2.77 11.81 7.06
N ALA A 23 3.99 12.27 6.74
CA ALA A 23 4.24 13.64 6.29
C ALA A 23 3.91 13.87 4.80
N GLU A 24 4.16 12.88 3.94
CA GLU A 24 3.89 12.97 2.49
C GLU A 24 2.39 13.05 2.15
N HIS A 25 1.52 12.73 3.11
CA HIS A 25 0.10 12.52 2.88
C HIS A 25 -0.80 13.50 3.66
N ASP A 26 -0.51 14.80 3.56
CA ASP A 26 -1.50 15.86 3.79
C ASP A 26 -2.35 16.06 2.52
N GLN A 27 -3.19 15.06 2.20
CA GLN A 27 -4.15 15.19 1.10
C GLN A 27 -5.31 16.04 1.57
N GLY A 28 -5.58 17.17 0.90
CA GLY A 28 -6.70 18.07 1.19
C GLY A 28 -8.09 17.41 1.21
N ILE A 29 -8.97 17.69 0.25
CA ILE A 29 -10.30 17.05 0.21
C ILE A 29 -10.18 15.70 -0.50
N TYR A 30 -10.29 14.60 0.26
CA TYR A 30 -10.44 13.25 -0.28
C TYR A 30 -11.92 12.87 -0.37
N ILE A 31 -12.35 12.42 -1.55
CA ILE A 31 -13.70 11.89 -1.77
C ILE A 31 -13.59 10.37 -1.94
N ALA A 32 -14.21 9.62 -1.04
CA ALA A 32 -14.18 8.17 -1.06
C ALA A 32 -14.84 7.63 -2.34
N PRO A 33 -14.15 6.78 -3.14
CA PRO A 33 -14.73 6.25 -4.36
C PRO A 33 -15.76 5.16 -4.05
N GLN A 34 -16.83 5.15 -4.85
CA GLN A 34 -17.77 4.05 -4.92
C GLN A 34 -17.33 3.05 -5.99
N ALA A 35 -17.60 1.78 -5.75
CA ALA A 35 -17.25 0.69 -6.65
C ALA A 35 -18.39 -0.33 -6.76
N LYS A 36 -18.30 -1.17 -7.79
CA LYS A 36 -19.11 -2.36 -8.00
C LYS A 36 -18.24 -3.61 -7.94
N ALA A 37 -18.84 -4.78 -7.69
CA ALA A 37 -18.12 -6.05 -7.60
C ALA A 37 -17.38 -6.43 -8.89
N ASN A 38 -17.99 -6.12 -10.02
CA ASN A 38 -17.43 -6.29 -11.35
C ASN A 38 -18.16 -5.35 -12.33
N PRO A 39 -17.68 -5.22 -13.58
CA PRO A 39 -18.30 -4.32 -14.57
C PRO A 39 -19.75 -4.68 -14.94
N GLU A 40 -20.16 -5.92 -14.74
CA GLU A 40 -21.49 -6.44 -15.11
C GLU A 40 -22.52 -6.31 -13.97
N ALA A 41 -22.11 -5.88 -12.78
CA ALA A 41 -22.99 -5.78 -11.63
C ALA A 41 -24.10 -4.73 -11.85
N PRO A 42 -25.33 -5.00 -11.35
CA PRO A 42 -26.49 -4.13 -11.56
C PRO A 42 -26.23 -2.66 -11.20
N ASP A 43 -26.85 -1.76 -11.96
CA ASP A 43 -26.87 -0.34 -11.59
C ASP A 43 -27.62 -0.17 -10.26
N GLY A 44 -26.95 0.47 -9.29
CA GLY A 44 -27.48 0.69 -7.94
C GLY A 44 -26.78 -0.12 -6.85
N GLU A 45 -26.07 -1.20 -7.19
CA GLU A 45 -25.26 -1.96 -6.23
C GLU A 45 -23.86 -1.36 -6.09
N PHE A 46 -23.79 -0.19 -5.47
CA PHE A 46 -22.55 0.48 -5.16
C PHE A 46 -22.16 0.31 -3.69
N TYR A 47 -20.87 0.18 -3.45
CA TYR A 47 -20.31 0.19 -2.10
C TYR A 47 -19.08 1.09 -2.04
N LEU A 48 -18.72 1.52 -0.84
CA LEU A 48 -17.45 2.21 -0.63
C LEU A 48 -16.30 1.23 -0.86
N LEU A 49 -15.37 1.58 -1.75
CA LEU A 49 -14.26 0.70 -2.11
C LEU A 49 -13.40 0.33 -0.89
N MET A 50 -13.16 1.28 0.01
CA MET A 50 -12.34 1.06 1.20
C MET A 50 -12.89 -0.05 2.11
N ALA A 51 -14.22 -0.11 2.30
CA ALA A 51 -14.84 -1.14 3.13
C ALA A 51 -14.62 -2.56 2.57
N LYS A 52 -14.51 -2.70 1.24
CA LYS A 52 -14.17 -3.98 0.61
C LYS A 52 -12.69 -4.30 0.69
N VAL A 53 -11.82 -3.29 0.66
CA VAL A 53 -10.38 -3.49 0.87
C VAL A 53 -10.11 -3.91 2.31
N GLU A 54 -10.77 -3.32 3.30
CA GLU A 54 -10.65 -3.73 4.72
C GLU A 54 -11.08 -5.19 4.91
N GLN A 55 -12.22 -5.59 4.35
CA GLN A 55 -12.67 -6.99 4.35
C GLN A 55 -11.65 -7.93 3.69
N PHE A 56 -11.01 -7.49 2.61
CA PHE A 56 -9.97 -8.25 1.94
C PHE A 56 -8.70 -8.40 2.80
N LEU A 57 -8.26 -7.32 3.47
CA LEU A 57 -7.08 -7.32 4.33
C LEU A 57 -7.23 -8.22 5.57
N GLU A 58 -8.47 -8.45 6.02
CA GLU A 58 -8.80 -9.39 7.11
C GLU A 58 -8.94 -10.85 6.64
N SER A 59 -8.86 -11.09 5.33
CA SER A 59 -9.03 -12.42 4.74
C SER A 59 -7.68 -13.07 4.39
N GLU A 60 -7.74 -14.35 4.03
CA GLU A 60 -6.59 -15.10 3.51
C GLU A 60 -6.30 -14.81 2.02
N GLN A 61 -7.06 -13.92 1.38
CA GLN A 61 -6.89 -13.59 -0.03
C GLN A 61 -5.61 -12.76 -0.23
N GLN A 62 -4.86 -13.06 -1.29
CA GLN A 62 -3.55 -12.43 -1.54
C GLN A 62 -3.60 -11.31 -2.60
N VAL A 63 -4.63 -11.28 -3.45
CA VAL A 63 -4.72 -10.35 -4.58
C VAL A 63 -6.09 -9.70 -4.61
N PHE A 64 -6.10 -8.37 -4.64
CA PHE A 64 -7.29 -7.55 -4.85
C PHE A 64 -7.10 -6.71 -6.12
N LEU A 65 -7.97 -6.90 -7.11
CA LEU A 65 -7.90 -6.19 -8.39
C LEU A 65 -8.88 -5.02 -8.42
N ILE A 66 -8.37 -3.81 -8.64
CA ILE A 66 -9.18 -2.60 -8.84
C ILE A 66 -9.16 -2.24 -10.31
N THR A 67 -10.32 -2.33 -10.97
CA THR A 67 -10.51 -1.92 -12.36
C THR A 67 -11.35 -0.64 -12.42
N GLY A 68 -11.21 0.10 -13.53
CA GLY A 68 -11.99 1.31 -13.76
C GLY A 68 -11.35 2.18 -14.85
N ASP A 69 -12.13 3.11 -15.40
CA ASP A 69 -11.72 3.95 -16.52
C ASP A 69 -10.59 4.92 -16.16
N SER A 70 -9.92 5.48 -17.16
CA SER A 70 -8.99 6.60 -16.91
C SER A 70 -9.70 7.74 -16.19
N GLY A 71 -9.06 8.34 -15.18
CA GLY A 71 -9.66 9.42 -14.39
C GLY A 71 -10.65 8.98 -13.29
N SER A 72 -10.97 7.69 -13.15
CA SER A 72 -11.86 7.17 -12.09
C SER A 72 -11.33 7.28 -10.65
N GLY A 73 -10.16 7.87 -10.44
CA GLY A 73 -9.58 8.07 -9.10
C GLY A 73 -8.78 6.89 -8.54
N LYS A 74 -8.50 5.84 -9.33
CA LYS A 74 -7.69 4.68 -8.88
C LYS A 74 -6.36 5.08 -8.24
N SER A 75 -5.57 5.93 -8.89
CA SER A 75 -4.27 6.38 -8.35
C SER A 75 -4.42 7.18 -7.06
N THR A 76 -5.48 7.99 -6.95
CA THR A 76 -5.80 8.74 -5.73
C THR A 76 -6.18 7.79 -4.60
N PHE A 77 -7.00 6.78 -4.89
CA PHE A 77 -7.37 5.73 -3.95
C PHE A 77 -6.15 4.93 -3.49
N SER A 78 -5.27 4.47 -4.40
CA SER A 78 -4.08 3.70 -4.04
C SER A 78 -3.12 4.49 -3.15
N ARG A 79 -2.97 5.80 -3.38
CA ARG A 79 -2.21 6.70 -2.49
C ARG A 79 -2.86 6.81 -1.11
N TYR A 80 -4.18 7.00 -1.06
CA TYR A 80 -4.91 7.02 0.21
C TYR A 80 -4.76 5.70 0.99
N LEU A 81 -4.84 4.57 0.29
CA LEU A 81 -4.65 3.22 0.85
C LEU A 81 -3.20 2.96 1.28
N ASP A 82 -2.19 3.54 0.63
CA ASP A 82 -0.81 3.47 1.12
C ASP A 82 -0.68 4.16 2.48
N HIS A 83 -1.31 5.32 2.64
CA HIS A 83 -1.22 6.10 3.86
C HIS A 83 -2.02 5.52 5.04
N SER A 84 -3.18 4.90 4.80
CA SER A 84 -4.08 4.51 5.89
C SER A 84 -3.47 3.50 6.89
N PRO A 85 -2.71 2.46 6.49
CA PRO A 85 -2.13 1.50 7.42
C PRO A 85 -1.03 2.11 8.29
N TRP A 86 -0.31 3.14 7.80
CA TRP A 86 0.74 3.81 8.57
C TRP A 86 0.20 4.54 9.82
N LYS A 87 -1.07 4.94 9.82
CA LYS A 87 -1.71 5.63 10.96
C LYS A 87 -1.84 4.75 12.21
N THR A 88 -1.94 3.45 12.01
CA THR A 88 -2.11 2.45 13.09
C THR A 88 -0.99 1.41 13.09
N TYR A 89 0.08 1.67 12.32
CA TYR A 89 1.18 0.75 12.15
C TYR A 89 1.91 0.49 13.48
N THR A 90 2.26 -0.77 13.71
CA THR A 90 3.09 -1.21 14.82
C THR A 90 4.28 -1.99 14.25
N HIS A 91 5.40 -2.02 14.97
CA HIS A 91 6.61 -2.72 14.53
C HIS A 91 6.44 -4.24 14.41
N GLU A 92 5.34 -4.79 14.91
CA GLU A 92 4.97 -6.21 14.80
C GLU A 92 4.12 -6.51 13.56
N ALA A 93 3.60 -5.48 12.88
CA ALA A 93 2.76 -5.62 11.70
C ALA A 93 3.58 -5.75 10.39
N CYS A 94 2.94 -6.25 9.34
CA CYS A 94 3.51 -6.25 8.00
C CYS A 94 3.78 -4.81 7.52
N ILE A 95 4.94 -4.59 6.90
CA ILE A 95 5.36 -3.28 6.38
C ILE A 95 4.51 -2.94 5.14
N PRO A 96 3.71 -1.85 5.17
CA PRO A 96 3.00 -1.39 3.98
C PRO A 96 4.00 -0.91 2.91
N LEU A 97 3.82 -1.33 1.66
CA LEU A 97 4.67 -0.91 0.54
C LEU A 97 3.84 -0.46 -0.64
N PHE A 98 4.01 0.80 -1.05
CA PHE A 98 3.47 1.31 -2.30
C PHE A 98 4.54 1.35 -3.38
N ILE A 99 4.40 0.47 -4.38
CA ILE A 99 5.31 0.37 -5.52
C ILE A 99 4.56 0.76 -6.79
N SER A 100 4.90 1.91 -7.37
CA SER A 100 4.33 2.35 -8.64
C SER A 100 5.02 1.63 -9.80
N LEU A 101 4.30 0.69 -10.44
CA LEU A 101 4.88 -0.11 -11.53
C LEU A 101 5.33 0.74 -12.73
N SER A 102 4.73 1.91 -12.94
CA SER A 102 5.10 2.84 -14.02
C SER A 102 6.49 3.46 -13.87
N VAL A 103 7.06 3.46 -12.66
CA VAL A 103 8.38 4.05 -12.35
C VAL A 103 9.49 3.01 -12.54
N LEU A 104 9.13 1.73 -12.68
CA LEU A 104 10.07 0.65 -12.86
C LEU A 104 10.56 0.63 -14.32
N GLN A 105 11.86 0.89 -14.50
CA GLN A 105 12.48 0.83 -15.83
C GLN A 105 12.86 -0.60 -16.25
N SER A 106 12.94 -1.53 -15.30
CA SER A 106 13.40 -2.91 -15.51
C SER A 106 12.51 -3.91 -14.75
N PRO A 107 11.51 -4.53 -15.41
CA PRO A 107 10.62 -5.52 -14.79
C PRO A 107 11.34 -6.80 -14.32
N GLU A 108 12.54 -7.06 -14.81
CA GLU A 108 13.41 -8.18 -14.44
C GLU A 108 14.11 -8.04 -13.08
N THR A 109 14.01 -6.88 -12.43
CA THR A 109 14.58 -6.67 -11.09
C THR A 109 13.59 -7.06 -10.00
N ASP A 110 14.09 -7.66 -8.92
CA ASP A 110 13.32 -8.00 -7.74
C ASP A 110 12.68 -6.74 -7.12
N LEU A 111 11.37 -6.57 -7.33
CA LEU A 111 10.65 -5.31 -7.05
C LEU A 111 10.67 -4.90 -5.58
N ILE A 112 10.35 -5.85 -4.70
CA ILE A 112 10.29 -5.61 -3.27
C ILE A 112 11.70 -5.32 -2.71
N PRO A 113 12.72 -6.16 -3.00
CA PRO A 113 14.11 -5.85 -2.66
C PRO A 113 14.64 -4.53 -3.18
N GLY A 114 14.39 -4.22 -4.45
CA GLY A 114 14.81 -2.96 -5.06
C GLY A 114 14.18 -1.76 -4.33
N HIS A 115 12.88 -1.84 -4.06
CA HIS A 115 12.15 -0.77 -3.39
C HIS A 115 12.60 -0.58 -1.94
N LEU A 116 12.78 -1.66 -1.18
CA LEU A 116 13.26 -1.60 0.21
C LEU A 116 14.68 -1.01 0.29
N LYS A 117 15.57 -1.33 -0.65
CA LYS A 117 16.92 -0.74 -0.72
C LYS A 117 16.90 0.79 -0.91
N MET A 118 15.88 1.35 -1.55
CA MET A 118 15.74 2.81 -1.68
C MET A 118 15.52 3.52 -0.35
N TYR A 119 15.05 2.79 0.67
CA TYR A 119 14.90 3.26 2.05
C TYR A 119 16.03 2.70 2.95
N ASP A 120 17.16 2.37 2.34
CA ASP A 120 18.35 1.81 2.96
C ASP A 120 18.15 0.44 3.63
N PHE A 121 17.05 -0.29 3.41
CA PHE A 121 16.95 -1.65 3.94
C PHE A 121 17.95 -2.58 3.22
N THR A 122 18.66 -3.40 3.99
CA THR A 122 19.69 -4.32 3.50
C THR A 122 19.26 -5.77 3.73
N TYR A 123 19.49 -6.63 2.74
CA TYR A 123 19.39 -8.08 2.89
C TYR A 123 20.63 -8.61 3.61
N GLU A 124 20.44 -9.61 4.46
CA GLU A 124 21.52 -10.51 4.93
C GLU A 124 21.32 -11.91 4.34
#